data_AF-A0A8C6CT55-F1
#
_entry.id   AF-A0A8C6CT55-F1
#
_cell.length_a   1.000
_cell.length_b   1.000
_cell.length_c   1.000
_cell.angle_alpha   90.00
_cell.angle_beta   90.00
_cell.angle_gamma   90.00
#
_symmetry.space_group_name_H-M   'P 1'
#
loop_
_entity.id
_entity.type
_entity.pdbx_description
1 polymer ?
#
loop_
_entity_poly.entity_id
_entity_poly.type
_entity_poly.pdbx_seq_one_letter_code
_entity_poly.pdbx_strand_id
1 'polypeptide(L)' 'MPGAMKTFFLMFAAMILLAQIFSAPRGLQRQLRCVKMDGRCEVECLSFEDKIGGCRAELTPFCCRKRINN' A
#
# COMPACT_ATOMS: atom_id res chain seq x y z
N MET A 1 36.94 -0.83 -24.55
CA MET A 1 36.36 -0.53 -23.21
C MET A 1 34.94 -1.11 -23.11
N PRO A 2 34.75 -2.42 -22.86
CA PRO A 2 33.41 -3.05 -22.85
C PRO A 2 32.90 -3.44 -21.45
N GLY A 3 33.77 -3.49 -20.44
CA GLY A 3 33.44 -3.98 -19.09
C GLY A 3 32.62 -3.00 -18.25
N ALA A 4 32.92 -1.69 -18.34
CA ALA A 4 32.27 -0.66 -17.53
C ALA A 4 30.77 -0.52 -17.85
N MET A 5 30.38 -0.63 -19.13
CA MET A 5 28.98 -0.54 -19.53
C MET A 5 28.15 -1.64 -18.87
N LYS A 6 28.69 -2.86 -18.82
CA LYS A 6 28.06 -4.03 -18.19
C LYS A 6 27.86 -3.84 -16.68
N THR A 7 28.84 -3.27 -15.98
CA THR A 7 28.71 -3.02 -14.53
C THR A 7 27.66 -1.96 -14.23
N PHE A 8 27.56 -0.90 -15.05
CA PHE A 8 26.50 0.09 -14.89
C PHE A 8 25.11 -0.51 -15.09
N PHE A 9 24.90 -1.31 -16.15
CA PHE A 9 23.62 -1.97 -16.39
C PHE A 9 23.20 -2.90 -15.24
N LEU A 10 24.14 -3.66 -14.68
CA LEU A 10 23.86 -4.56 -13.54
C LEU A 10 23.47 -3.77 -12.28
N MET A 11 24.17 -2.66 -12.00
CA MET A 11 23.84 -1.79 -10.86
C MET A 11 22.46 -1.15 -11.03
N PHE A 12 22.11 -0.65 -12.22
CA PHE A 12 20.78 -0.10 -12.50
C PHE A 12 19.68 -1.15 -12.37
N ALA A 13 19.90 -2.36 -12.88
CA ALA A 13 18.95 -3.46 -12.74
C ALA A 13 18.71 -3.83 -11.27
N ALA A 14 19.78 -3.89 -10.46
CA ALA A 14 19.68 -4.14 -9.02
C ALA A 14 18.89 -3.03 -8.31
N MET A 15 19.13 -1.77 -8.64
CA MET A 15 18.38 -0.64 -8.06
C MET A 15 16.90 -0.65 -8.43
N ILE A 16 16.53 -1.04 -9.65
CA ILE A 16 15.13 -1.18 -10.06
C ILE A 16 14.46 -2.33 -9.29
N LEU A 17 15.13 -3.48 -9.16
CA LEU A 17 14.59 -4.60 -8.37
C LEU A 17 14.36 -4.21 -6.90
N LEU A 18 15.34 -3.53 -6.30
CA LEU A 18 15.20 -3.00 -4.95
C LEU A 18 14.07 -1.98 -4.86
N ALA A 19 13.91 -1.08 -5.85
CA ALA A 19 12.81 -0.14 -5.87
C ALA A 19 11.44 -0.82 -5.99
N GLN A 20 11.32 -1.97 -6.65
CA GLN A 20 10.06 -2.73 -6.70
C GLN A 20 9.74 -3.43 -5.37
N ILE A 21 10.76 -3.84 -4.62
CA ILE A 21 10.64 -4.46 -3.29
C ILE A 21 10.36 -3.40 -2.21
N PHE A 22 11.08 -2.27 -2.27
CA PHE A 22 11.05 -1.19 -1.28
C PHE A 22 10.11 -0.05 -1.64
N SER A 23 9.53 0.00 -2.84
CA SER A 23 8.36 0.82 -3.10
C SER A 23 7.29 0.32 -2.16
N ALA A 24 7.21 0.99 -0.99
CA ALA A 24 6.33 0.68 0.12
C ALA A 24 5.04 0.16 -0.48
N PRO A 25 4.70 -1.14 -0.27
CA PRO A 25 3.66 -1.79 -1.03
C PRO A 25 2.49 -0.82 -1.05
N ARG A 26 1.94 -0.47 -2.23
CA ARG A 26 0.86 0.54 -2.29
C ARG A 26 -0.29 0.23 -1.31
N GLY A 27 -0.40 -1.02 -0.85
CA GLY A 27 -1.19 -1.44 0.31
C GLY A 27 -0.80 -0.77 1.64
N LEU A 28 0.48 -0.75 2.04
CA LEU A 28 0.94 -0.09 3.27
C LEU A 28 0.59 1.41 3.27
N GLN A 29 0.78 2.11 2.16
CA GLN A 29 0.41 3.53 2.05
C GLN A 29 -1.11 3.73 2.20
N ARG A 30 -1.92 2.83 1.63
CA ARG A 30 -3.39 2.86 1.75
C ARG A 30 -3.85 2.52 3.16
N GLN A 31 -3.19 1.57 3.81
CA GLN A 31 -3.45 1.18 5.19
C GLN A 31 -3.12 2.33 6.15
N LEU A 32 -1.96 2.97 5.99
CA LEU A 32 -1.58 4.14 6.77
C LEU A 32 -2.57 5.30 6.56
N ARG A 33 -3.05 5.50 5.32
CA ARG A 33 -4.08 6.48 5.01
C ARG A 33 -5.42 6.14 5.68
N CYS A 34 -5.81 4.86 5.72
CA CYS A 34 -7.03 4.42 6.39
C CYS A 34 -6.99 4.73 7.89
N VAL A 35 -5.89 4.38 8.55
CA VAL A 35 -5.66 4.68 9.97
C VAL A 35 -5.69 6.20 10.21
N LYS A 36 -5.09 7.00 9.32
CA LYS A 36 -5.13 8.47 9.41
C LYS A 36 -6.53 9.08 9.29
N MET A 37 -7.49 8.36 8.71
CA MET A 37 -8.89 8.77 8.61
C MET A 37 -9.76 8.24 9.76
N ASP A 38 -9.15 7.70 10.82
CA ASP A 38 -9.80 6.96 11.91
C ASP A 38 -10.61 5.76 11.41
N GLY A 39 -10.14 5.16 10.32
CA GLY A 39 -10.70 3.95 9.74
C GLY A 39 -9.88 2.70 10.10
N ARG A 40 -10.49 1.54 9.91
CA ARG A 40 -9.84 0.23 10.00
C ARG A 40 -10.03 -0.58 8.72
N CYS A 41 -9.10 -1.50 8.47
CA CYS A 41 -9.12 -2.33 7.28
C CYS A 41 -9.87 -3.62 7.55
N GLU A 42 -10.97 -3.87 6.84
CA GLU A 42 -11.85 -5.02 7.07
C GLU A 42 -12.18 -5.77 5.77
N VAL A 43 -12.59 -7.04 5.91
CA VAL A 43 -13.11 -7.88 4.81
C VAL A 43 -14.38 -7.25 4.22
N GLU A 44 -15.24 -6.74 5.11
CA GLU A 44 -16.51 -6.06 4.82
C GLU A 44 -16.80 -5.07 5.95
N CYS A 45 -17.37 -3.91 5.64
CA CYS A 45 -17.75 -2.94 6.67
C CYS A 45 -19.06 -3.35 7.34
N LEU A 46 -19.17 -3.11 8.65
CA LEU A 46 -20.41 -3.37 9.37
C LEU A 46 -21.51 -2.39 8.94
N SER A 47 -22.77 -2.74 9.16
CA SER A 47 -23.94 -1.94 8.76
C SER A 47 -23.99 -0.52 9.38
N PHE A 48 -23.30 -0.31 10.49
CA PHE A 48 -23.17 0.97 11.19
C PHE A 48 -21.88 1.74 10.82
N GLU A 49 -21.19 1.31 9.76
CA GLU A 49 -19.93 1.90 9.32
C GLU A 49 -19.99 2.35 7.87
N ASP A 50 -19.17 3.35 7.57
CA ASP A 50 -19.02 3.84 6.21
C ASP A 50 -17.75 3.27 5.58
N LYS A 51 -17.91 2.78 4.35
CA LYS A 51 -16.78 2.44 3.47
C LYS A 51 -16.22 3.74 2.89
N ILE A 52 -15.09 4.19 3.43
CA ILE A 52 -14.44 5.45 3.03
C ILE A 52 -13.29 5.25 2.03
N GLY A 53 -12.87 4.01 1.78
CA GLY A 53 -11.80 3.71 0.85
C GLY A 53 -11.43 2.22 0.80
N GLY A 54 -10.18 1.93 0.41
CA GLY A 54 -9.67 0.56 0.40
C GLY A 54 -8.23 0.44 0.90
N CYS A 55 -7.93 -0.66 1.58
CA CYS A 55 -6.61 -0.91 2.20
C CYS A 55 -5.67 -1.79 1.36
N ARG A 56 -6.16 -2.46 0.32
CA ARG A 56 -5.37 -3.36 -0.57
C ARG A 56 -4.46 -4.33 0.22
N ALA A 57 -5.01 -4.92 1.28
CA ALA A 57 -4.54 -6.17 1.84
C ALA A 57 -5.42 -7.28 1.26
N GLU A 58 -4.84 -8.43 0.87
CA GLU A 58 -5.59 -9.54 0.24
C GLU A 58 -6.79 -9.98 1.07
N LEU A 59 -6.69 -9.89 2.40
CA LEU A 59 -7.70 -10.32 3.34
C LEU A 59 -8.60 -9.18 3.85
N THR A 60 -8.21 -7.91 3.69
CA THR A 60 -8.99 -6.76 4.22
C THR A 60 -9.01 -5.61 3.21
N PRO A 61 -9.83 -5.71 2.14
CA PRO A 61 -9.79 -4.77 1.03
C PRO A 61 -10.41 -3.41 1.37
N PHE A 62 -11.30 -3.31 2.35
CA PHE A 62 -12.07 -2.08 2.62
C PHE A 62 -11.51 -1.28 3.79
N CYS A 63 -11.57 0.05 3.67
CA CYS A 63 -11.36 0.96 4.79
C CYS A 63 -12.71 1.40 5.34
N CYS A 64 -13.01 0.99 6.57
CA CYS A 64 -14.29 1.19 7.25
C CYS A 64 -14.11 2.15 8.41
N ARG A 65 -15.01 3.12 8.55
CA ARG A 65 -15.02 4.05 9.68
C ARG A 65 -16.38 4.05 10.36
N LYS A 66 -16.37 4.07 11.69
CA LYS A 66 -17.59 4.12 12.49
C LYS A 66 -18.35 5.41 12.21
N ARG A 67 -19.67 5.31 11.97
CA ARG A 67 -20.53 6.49 11.90
C ARG A 67 -20.56 7.19 13.26
N ILE A 68 -20.26 8.48 13.26
CA ILE A 68 -20.53 9.34 14.40
C ILE A 68 -21.90 9.95 14.13
N ASN A 69 -22.92 9.44 14.82
CA ASN A 69 -24.25 10.02 14.79
C ASN A 69 -24.21 11.24 15.73
N ASN A 70 -24.42 12.43 15.17
CA ASN A 70 -24.46 13.69 15.92
C ASN A 70 -25.88 13.97 16.42
#